data_AF-A0A9W9PMB4-F1
#
_entry.id   AF-A0A9W9PMB4-F1
#
_cell.length_a   1.000
_cell.length_b   1.000
_cell.length_c   1.000
_cell.angle_alpha   90.00
_cell.angle_beta   90.00
_cell.angle_gamma   90.00
#
_symmetry.space_group_name_H-M   'P 1'
#
loop_
_entity.id
_entity.type
_entity.pdbx_description
1 polymer ?
#
loop_
_entity_poly.entity_id
_entity_poly.type
_entity_poly.pdbx_seq_one_letter_code
_entity_poly.pdbx_strand_id
1 'polypeptide(L)' 'MVVHPEYQRKGLGDVILKSMLRKINQEAPSDGKPYISLFSDEAGRRLYQKNGFKNSTPGELGMVLKS' A
#
# COMPACT_ATOMS: atom_id res chain seq x y z
N MET A 1 -7.12 -0.79 2.13
CA MET A 1 -7.53 0.63 2.22
C MET A 1 -8.80 0.81 1.41
N VAL A 2 -9.77 1.57 1.93
CA VAL A 2 -11.05 1.82 1.24
C VAL A 2 -11.39 3.30 1.34
N VAL A 3 -11.95 3.84 0.26
CA VAL A 3 -12.58 5.18 0.24
C VAL A 3 -14.06 4.95 -0.01
N HIS A 4 -14.91 5.59 0.80
CA HIS A 4 -16.36 5.51 0.63
C HIS A 4 -16.75 5.88 -0.81
N PRO A 5 -17.67 5.13 -1.46
CA PRO A 5 -17.97 5.29 -2.90
C PRO A 5 -18.20 6.73 -3.36
N GLU A 6 -18.94 7.52 -2.59
CA GLU A 6 -19.25 8.93 -2.89
C GLU A 6 -18.03 9.88 -2.95
N TYR A 7 -16.90 9.44 -2.38
CA TYR A 7 -15.66 10.20 -2.33
C TYR A 7 -14.52 9.57 -3.15
N GLN A 8 -14.81 8.51 -3.91
CA GLN A 8 -13.84 7.87 -4.80
C GLN A 8 -13.47 8.76 -5.98
N ARG A 9 -12.34 8.45 -6.63
CA ARG A 9 -11.78 9.16 -7.80
C ARG A 9 -11.48 10.66 -7.57
N LYS A 10 -11.54 11.14 -6.34
CA LYS A 10 -11.15 12.50 -5.91
C LYS A 10 -9.71 12.59 -5.36
N GLY A 11 -8.88 11.57 -5.61
CA GLY A 11 -7.50 11.52 -5.11
C GLY A 11 -7.34 11.16 -3.63
N LEU A 12 -8.43 10.94 -2.88
CA LEU A 12 -8.37 10.66 -1.44
C LEU A 12 -7.57 9.39 -1.10
N GLY A 13 -7.60 8.37 -1.95
CA GLY A 13 -6.77 7.17 -1.74
C GLY A 13 -5.28 7.48 -1.67
N ASP A 14 -4.80 8.44 -2.47
CA ASP A 14 -3.40 8.88 -2.45
C ASP A 14 -3.07 9.64 -1.15
N VAL A 15 -3.99 10.52 -0.73
CA VAL A 15 -3.85 11.29 0.51
C VAL A 15 -3.78 10.39 1.74
N ILE A 16 -4.67 9.39 1.82
CA ILE A 16 -4.71 8.44 2.93
C ILE A 16 -3.43 7.59 2.93
N LEU A 17 -3.03 7.04 1.78
CA LEU A 17 -1.82 6.23 1.66
C LEU A 17 -0.57 7.00 2.10
N LYS A 18 -0.36 8.22 1.59
CA LYS A 18 0.77 9.06 1.99
C LYS A 18 0.76 9.41 3.46
N SER A 19 -0.43 9.60 4.04
CA SER A 19 -0.55 9.88 5.47
C SER A 19 -0.18 8.67 6.31
N MET A 20 -0.58 7.45 5.89
CA MET A 20 -0.15 6.21 6.55
C MET A 20 1.37 5.99 6.42
N LEU A 21 1.93 6.15 5.22
CA LEU A 21 3.38 5.99 5.00
C LEU A 21 4.20 7.00 5.83
N ARG A 22 3.76 8.26 5.91
CA ARG A 22 4.39 9.27 6.76
C ARG A 22 4.37 8.85 8.24
N LYS A 23 3.22 8.39 8.72
CA LYS A 23 3.08 7.93 10.12
C LYS A 23 4.00 6.75 10.41
N ILE A 24 4.03 5.74 9.53
CA ILE A 24 4.92 4.59 9.66
C ILE A 24 6.38 5.04 9.74
N ASN A 25 6.81 5.94 8.86
CA ASN A 25 8.19 6.44 8.90
C ASN A 25 8.52 7.25 10.16
N GLN A 26 7.54 7.94 10.77
CA GLN A 26 7.73 8.70 12.00
C GLN A 26 7.82 7.79 13.24
N GLU A 27 7.09 6.68 13.22
CA GLU A 27 7.00 5.76 14.38
C GLU A 27 7.95 4.55 14.27
N ALA A 28 8.52 4.30 13.08
CA ALA A 28 9.47 3.22 12.89
C ALA A 28 10.73 3.41 13.76
N PRO A 29 11.29 2.31 14.31
CA PRO A 29 12.57 2.36 15.03
C PRO A 29 13.66 3.04 14.19
N SER A 30 14.50 3.85 14.84
CA SER A 30 15.55 4.63 14.17
C SER A 30 16.68 3.77 13.58
N ASP A 31 16.80 2.53 14.03
CA ASP A 31 17.82 1.55 13.62
C ASP A 31 17.40 0.71 12.40
N GLY A 32 16.19 0.90 11.86
CA GLY A 32 15.65 0.12 10.76
C GLY A 32 14.94 0.96 9.69
N LYS A 33 14.76 0.35 8.51
CA LYS A 33 13.82 0.86 7.50
C LYS A 33 12.54 0.05 7.58
N PRO A 34 11.35 0.68 7.63
CA PRO A 34 10.10 -0.05 7.69
C PRO A 34 9.91 -0.89 6.43
N TYR A 35 9.62 -2.18 6.61
CA TYR A 35 9.23 -3.07 5.53
C TYR A 35 7.71 -3.09 5.39
N ILE A 36 7.20 -2.61 4.26
CA ILE A 36 5.75 -2.43 4.05
C ILE A 36 5.34 -3.26 2.84
N SER A 37 4.53 -4.29 3.07
CA SER A 37 3.94 -5.13 2.02
C SER A 37 2.42 -4.93 1.96
N LEU A 38 1.83 -5.21 0.80
CA LEU A 38 0.38 -5.18 0.60
C LEU A 38 -0.06 -6.16 -0.47
N PHE A 39 -1.32 -6.57 -0.39
CA PHE A 39 -2.00 -7.25 -1.48
C PHE A 39 -2.87 -6.24 -2.22
N SER A 40 -2.63 -6.08 -3.52
CA SER A 40 -3.44 -5.22 -4.38
C SER A 40 -4.14 -6.02 -5.45
N ASP A 41 -5.42 -5.74 -5.64
CA ASP A 41 -6.13 -6.05 -6.88
C ASP A 41 -5.64 -5.16 -8.04
N GLU A 42 -6.10 -5.45 -9.24
CA GLU A 42 -5.68 -4.72 -10.45
C GLU A 42 -6.03 -3.22 -10.39
N ALA A 43 -7.21 -2.89 -9.85
CA ALA A 43 -7.69 -1.52 -9.72
C ALA A 43 -6.79 -0.67 -8.79
N GLY A 44 -6.29 -1.26 -7.71
CA GLY A 44 -5.43 -0.59 -6.73
C GLY A 44 -3.96 -0.47 -7.17
N ARG A 45 -3.47 -1.33 -8.08
CA ARG A 45 -2.04 -1.40 -8.45
C ARG A 45 -1.43 -0.06 -8.83
N ARG A 46 -2.13 0.72 -9.68
CA ARG A 46 -1.61 2.01 -10.16
C ARG A 46 -1.38 3.00 -9.03
N LEU A 47 -2.26 3.01 -8.02
CA LEU A 47 -2.12 3.89 -6.86
C LEU A 47 -0.87 3.54 -6.04
N TYR A 48 -0.65 2.25 -5.79
CA TYR A 48 0.50 1.79 -5.01
C TYR A 48 1.81 1.98 -5.77
N GLN A 49 1.86 1.64 -7.06
CA GLN A 49 3.04 1.86 -7.90
C GLN A 49 3.45 3.34 -7.95
N LYS A 50 2.48 4.25 -8.08
CA LYS A 50 2.73 5.71 -8.03
C LYS A 50 3.38 6.15 -6.71
N ASN A 51 3.14 5.44 -5.62
CA ASN A 51 3.68 5.73 -4.29
C ASN A 51 4.92 4.89 -3.94
N GLY A 52 5.56 4.25 -4.93
CA GLY A 52 6.85 3.59 -4.77
C GLY A 52 6.79 2.11 -4.40
N PHE A 53 5.59 1.52 -4.30
CA PHE A 53 5.46 0.07 -4.18
C PHE A 53 5.93 -0.61 -5.47
N LYS A 54 6.65 -1.71 -5.33
CA LYS A 54 7.14 -2.53 -6.44
C LYS A 54 6.52 -3.92 -6.37
N ASN A 55 6.45 -4.60 -7.52
CA ASN A 55 6.09 -6.00 -7.53
C ASN A 55 7.13 -6.78 -6.71
N SER A 56 6.65 -7.64 -5.82
CA SER A 56 7.50 -8.48 -4.97
C SER A 56 8.02 -9.71 -5.70
N THR A 57 7.46 -10.06 -6.87
CA THR A 57 7.89 -11.22 -7.67
C THR A 57 9.17 -10.93 -8.46
N PRO A 58 10.08 -11.93 -8.63
CA PRO A 58 9.98 -13.31 -8.15
C PRO A 58 10.42 -13.53 -6.68
N GLY A 59 10.88 -12.49 -5.98
CA GLY A 59 11.46 -12.60 -4.64
C GLY A 59 10.49 -13.01 -3.53
N GLU A 60 9.20 -12.70 -3.66
CA GLU A 60 8.15 -13.14 -2.74
C GLU A 60 6.88 -13.50 -3.52
N LEU A 61 6.38 -14.72 -3.30
CA LEU A 61 5.13 -15.22 -3.86
C LEU A 61 4.05 -15.17 -2.77
N GLY A 62 2.92 -14.52 -3.07
CA GLY A 62 1.73 -14.61 -2.22
C GLY A 62 1.11 -16.00 -2.28
N MET A 63 0.69 -16.54 -1.13
CA MET A 63 0.03 -17.84 -1.02
C MET A 63 -1.38 -17.68 -0.46
N VAL A 64 -2.33 -18.49 -0.92
CA VAL A 64 -3.73 -18.47 -0.45
C VAL A 64 -4.24 -19.91 -0.28
N LEU A 65 -4.92 -20.19 0.83
CA LEU A 65 -5.70 -21.42 1.02
C LEU A 65 -7.17 -21.07 0.82
N LYS A 66 -7.84 -21.73 -0.13
CA LYS A 66 -9.29 -21.58 -0.36
C LYS A 66 -10.02 -22.77 0.24
N SER A 67 -11.01 -22.51 1.08
CA SER A 67 -11.99 -23.49 1.57
C SER A 67 -13.16 -23.61 0.63
#